data_AF-A0A7U5K9W2-F1
#
_entry.id   AF-A0A7U5K9W2-F1
#
_cell.length_a   1.000
_cell.length_b   1.000
_cell.length_c   1.000
_cell.angle_alpha   90.00
_cell.angle_beta   90.00
_cell.angle_gamma   90.00
#
_symmetry.space_group_name_H-M   'P 1'
#
loop_
_entity.id
_entity.type
_entity.pdbx_description
1 polymer ?
#
loop_
_entity_poly.entity_id
_entity_poly.type
_entity_poly.pdbx_seq_one_letter_code
_entity_poly.pdbx_strand_id
1 'polypeptide(L)'
;MEDGVYSGRSDQAQVEFDWQVSDGAKKGDKFYVQLPEELITVNTGMLQLKDSDGVVVAEANISSNSKKVEFTLTDFADNKFGVKGKAYFTVQWDRYSKSNLPENGFGAIENPGKLQFGGCGAGSLDGVYSPDGPAGITHESGKNGQYFGSKDVDGKTYYLFGWTVFVGSDTGTSAFSVTDAPPEGHKFACDSKYIDGNWSPIILDATTENGNTPTNAIQIGTGVQHTGKHNLILSKRAQEEQWTRYML
;
A
#
# COMPACT_ATOMS: atom_id res chain seq x y z
N MET A 1 5.26 11.53 3.64
CA MET A 1 6.57 11.98 4.13
C MET A 1 6.31 13.15 5.05
N GLU A 2 6.80 13.05 6.27
CA GLU A 2 6.79 14.14 7.25
C GLU A 2 8.25 14.43 7.56
N ASP A 3 8.66 15.70 7.45
CA ASP A 3 10.05 16.15 7.67
C ASP A 3 11.14 15.40 6.89
N GLY A 4 10.82 14.93 5.68
CA GLY A 4 11.77 14.18 4.83
C GLY A 4 11.96 12.71 5.22
N VAL A 5 11.20 12.22 6.19
CA VAL A 5 11.19 10.82 6.62
C VAL A 5 9.99 10.08 6.03
N TYR A 6 10.24 8.90 5.47
CA TYR A 6 9.19 7.99 5.02
C TYR A 6 8.81 7.05 6.17
N SER A 7 7.67 7.32 6.81
CA SER A 7 7.21 6.62 8.02
C SER A 7 5.87 5.89 7.89
N GLY A 8 5.11 6.15 6.81
CA GLY A 8 3.78 5.61 6.65
C GLY A 8 3.78 4.13 6.29
N ARG A 9 3.25 3.28 7.17
CA ARG A 9 3.27 1.81 7.03
C ARG A 9 2.54 1.30 5.78
N SER A 10 1.44 1.96 5.39
CA SER A 10 0.66 1.66 4.18
C SER A 10 0.76 2.76 3.13
N ASP A 11 1.58 3.78 3.38
CA ASP A 11 1.68 4.92 2.49
C ASP A 11 2.59 4.59 1.31
N GLN A 12 2.60 5.50 0.35
CA GLN A 12 3.51 5.49 -0.77
C GLN A 12 4.43 6.70 -0.67
N ALA A 13 5.66 6.55 -1.16
CA ALA A 13 6.64 7.62 -1.24
C ALA A 13 7.04 7.86 -2.70
N GLN A 14 7.28 9.14 -3.03
CA GLN A 14 7.90 9.50 -4.30
C GLN A 14 9.41 9.55 -4.10
N VAL A 15 10.13 8.82 -4.94
CA VAL A 15 11.59 8.89 -5.04
C VAL A 15 11.91 9.88 -6.15
N GLU A 16 12.36 11.06 -5.77
CA GLU A 16 12.87 12.08 -6.71
C GLU A 16 14.35 11.86 -6.96
N PHE A 17 14.78 11.98 -8.22
CA PHE A 17 16.18 11.81 -8.58
C PHE A 17 16.58 12.69 -9.77
N ASP A 18 17.85 13.08 -9.76
CA ASP A 18 18.51 13.71 -10.89
C ASP A 18 19.15 12.62 -11.75
N TRP A 19 19.08 12.77 -13.06
CA TRP A 19 19.68 11.84 -14.01
C TRP A 19 20.51 12.59 -15.03
N GLN A 20 21.55 11.93 -15.52
CA GLN A 20 22.40 12.39 -16.61
C GLN A 20 22.79 11.19 -17.46
N VAL A 21 22.78 11.38 -18.77
CA VAL A 21 23.25 10.38 -19.73
C VAL A 21 24.70 10.69 -20.09
N SER A 22 25.54 9.65 -20.12
CA SER A 22 26.94 9.75 -20.52
C SER A 22 27.07 10.22 -21.96
N ASP A 23 28.09 11.04 -22.24
CA ASP A 23 28.41 11.43 -23.60
C ASP A 23 28.74 10.18 -24.44
N GLY A 24 28.07 10.02 -25.59
CA GLY A 24 28.23 8.87 -26.48
C GLY A 24 27.34 7.67 -26.18
N ALA A 25 26.41 7.79 -25.23
CA ALA A 25 25.35 6.81 -25.06
C ALA A 25 24.47 6.73 -26.32
N LYS A 26 23.95 5.54 -26.61
CA LYS A 26 23.23 5.27 -27.85
C LYS A 26 21.79 4.85 -27.59
N LYS A 27 20.98 4.92 -28.64
CA LYS A 27 19.65 4.31 -28.65
C LYS A 27 19.71 2.87 -28.15
N GLY A 28 18.83 2.53 -27.21
CA GLY A 28 18.69 1.19 -26.66
C GLY A 28 19.63 0.89 -25.49
N ASP A 29 20.61 1.77 -25.20
CA ASP A 29 21.39 1.65 -23.97
C ASP A 29 20.48 1.76 -22.76
N LYS A 30 20.90 1.13 -21.67
CA LYS A 30 20.09 1.04 -20.47
C LYS A 30 20.84 1.48 -19.23
N PHE A 31 20.10 2.09 -18.33
CA PHE A 31 20.55 2.36 -16.98
C PHE A 31 19.41 2.07 -16.01
N TYR A 32 19.72 1.96 -14.72
CA TYR A 32 18.72 1.56 -13.75
C TYR A 32 18.96 2.14 -12.37
N VAL A 33 17.87 2.21 -11.62
CA VAL A 33 17.85 2.45 -10.18
C VAL A 33 17.52 1.13 -9.50
N GLN A 34 18.42 0.69 -8.61
CA GLN A 34 18.19 -0.44 -7.71
C GLN A 34 17.55 0.09 -6.42
N LEU A 35 16.39 -0.45 -6.08
CA LEU A 35 15.72 -0.13 -4.82
C LEU A 35 16.39 -0.89 -3.67
N PRO A 36 16.39 -0.32 -2.46
CA PRO A 36 16.77 -1.03 -1.25
C PRO A 36 15.82 -2.22 -0.99
N GLU A 37 16.28 -3.19 -0.21
CA GLU A 37 15.54 -4.44 0.01
C GLU A 37 14.21 -4.24 0.74
N GLU A 38 14.05 -3.14 1.46
CA GLU A 38 12.84 -2.79 2.20
C GLU A 38 11.74 -2.22 1.30
N LEU A 39 12.04 -1.80 0.06
CA LEU A 39 11.10 -1.12 -0.83
C LEU A 39 10.78 -1.90 -2.10
N ILE A 40 9.62 -1.65 -2.67
CA ILE A 40 9.21 -2.13 -4.00
C ILE A 40 8.52 -1.03 -4.78
N THR A 41 8.53 -1.16 -6.10
CA THR A 41 7.79 -0.27 -6.99
C THR A 41 6.27 -0.45 -6.87
N VAL A 42 5.55 0.65 -7.01
CA VAL A 42 4.11 0.67 -7.29
C VAL A 42 3.91 0.69 -8.80
N ASN A 43 2.86 0.04 -9.31
CA ASN A 43 2.55 0.12 -10.75
C ASN A 43 2.12 1.54 -11.12
N THR A 44 2.98 2.26 -11.81
CA THR A 44 2.69 3.61 -12.35
C THR A 44 2.69 3.63 -13.88
N GLY A 45 2.89 2.48 -14.54
CA GLY A 45 2.98 2.39 -15.99
C GLY A 45 4.23 3.06 -16.56
N MET A 46 4.10 3.66 -17.75
CA MET A 46 5.24 4.23 -18.48
C MET A 46 5.69 5.56 -17.87
N LEU A 47 6.95 5.61 -17.45
CA LEU A 47 7.66 6.81 -17.06
C LEU A 47 8.59 7.26 -18.20
N GLN A 48 8.48 8.54 -18.58
CA GLN A 48 9.35 9.17 -19.58
C GLN A 48 10.29 10.17 -18.90
N LEU A 49 11.58 10.02 -19.15
CA LEU A 49 12.60 10.99 -18.75
C LEU A 49 12.73 12.04 -19.84
N LYS A 50 12.55 13.30 -19.47
CA LYS A 50 12.54 14.44 -20.40
C LYS A 50 13.65 15.43 -20.07
N ASP A 51 14.34 15.93 -21.09
CA ASP A 51 15.31 17.01 -20.91
C ASP A 51 14.65 18.37 -20.62
N SER A 52 15.47 19.42 -20.53
CA SER A 52 14.99 20.79 -20.27
C SER A 52 14.07 21.34 -21.36
N ASP A 53 14.16 20.82 -22.58
CA ASP A 53 13.33 21.22 -23.72
C ASP A 53 12.03 20.38 -23.80
N GLY A 54 11.85 19.44 -22.87
CA GLY A 54 10.69 18.55 -22.78
C GLY A 54 10.78 17.33 -23.71
N VAL A 55 11.93 17.09 -24.33
CA VAL A 55 12.14 15.98 -25.26
C VAL A 55 12.36 14.69 -24.49
N VAL A 56 11.68 13.62 -24.90
CA VAL A 56 11.83 12.29 -24.27
C VAL A 56 13.19 11.70 -24.63
N VAL A 57 13.97 11.37 -23.60
CA VAL A 57 15.33 10.86 -23.71
C VAL A 57 15.36 9.37 -23.40
N ALA A 58 14.61 8.94 -22.40
CA ALA A 58 14.56 7.54 -21.97
C ALA A 58 13.18 7.17 -21.45
N GLU A 59 12.85 5.89 -21.49
CA GLU A 59 11.56 5.38 -21.02
C GLU A 59 11.76 4.17 -20.10
N ALA A 60 10.90 4.04 -19.09
CA ALA A 60 10.80 2.87 -18.22
C ALA A 60 9.35 2.48 -18.06
N ASN A 61 9.06 1.18 -18.09
CA ASN A 61 7.74 0.67 -17.71
C ASN A 61 7.79 0.17 -16.27
N ILE A 62 7.13 0.87 -15.36
CA ILE A 62 7.18 0.59 -13.92
C ILE A 62 6.02 -0.32 -13.56
N SER A 63 6.32 -1.61 -13.41
CA SER A 63 5.40 -2.61 -12.86
C SER A 63 5.38 -2.57 -11.33
N SER A 64 4.35 -3.12 -10.71
CA SER A 64 4.33 -3.36 -9.26
C SER A 64 5.36 -4.42 -8.85
N ASN A 65 5.84 -4.35 -7.61
CA ASN A 65 6.62 -5.39 -6.94
C ASN A 65 8.01 -5.64 -7.55
N SER A 66 8.59 -4.66 -8.25
CA SER A 66 9.97 -4.74 -8.72
C SER A 66 10.93 -4.12 -7.71
N LYS A 67 12.16 -4.65 -7.66
CA LYS A 67 13.30 -4.06 -6.95
C LYS A 67 14.17 -3.19 -7.85
N LYS A 68 13.83 -3.07 -9.13
CA LYS A 68 14.65 -2.38 -10.12
C LYS A 68 13.76 -1.60 -11.08
N VAL A 69 14.11 -0.35 -11.33
CA VAL A 69 13.53 0.47 -12.39
C VAL A 69 14.58 0.63 -13.49
N GLU A 70 14.33 0.04 -14.66
CA GLU A 70 15.24 0.06 -15.81
C GLU A 70 14.72 1.02 -16.88
N PHE A 71 15.57 1.97 -17.26
CA PHE A 71 15.32 2.96 -18.29
C PHE A 71 16.06 2.56 -19.57
N THR A 72 15.40 2.69 -20.71
CA THR A 72 15.98 2.47 -22.04
C THR A 72 16.06 3.79 -22.79
N LEU A 73 17.25 4.12 -23.31
CA LEU A 73 17.46 5.33 -24.09
C LEU A 73 16.75 5.25 -25.44
N THR A 74 16.10 6.34 -25.81
CA THR A 74 15.49 6.53 -27.13
C THR A 74 16.53 6.99 -28.15
N ASP A 75 16.10 7.17 -29.40
CA ASP A 75 16.88 7.67 -30.54
C ASP A 75 17.51 9.04 -30.27
N PHE A 76 17.01 9.78 -29.28
CA PHE A 76 17.52 11.09 -28.92
C PHE A 76 18.96 11.07 -28.35
N ALA A 77 19.39 9.94 -27.77
CA ALA A 77 20.73 9.82 -27.19
C ALA A 77 21.86 9.90 -28.23
N ASP A 78 21.62 9.47 -29.47
CA ASP A 78 22.67 9.33 -30.50
C ASP A 78 23.29 10.67 -30.95
N ASN A 79 22.64 11.81 -30.71
CA ASN A 79 22.98 13.10 -31.34
C ASN A 79 23.14 14.27 -30.37
N LYS A 80 23.22 14.02 -29.06
CA LYS A 80 23.25 15.07 -28.03
C LYS A 80 24.29 14.77 -26.94
N PHE A 81 24.87 15.85 -26.40
CA PHE A 81 25.84 15.80 -25.31
C PHE A 81 25.27 16.51 -24.08
N GLY A 82 25.64 16.06 -22.88
CA GLY A 82 25.23 16.70 -21.63
C GLY A 82 23.72 16.64 -21.31
N VAL A 83 23.01 15.61 -21.77
CA VAL A 83 21.57 15.44 -21.51
C VAL A 83 21.34 15.02 -20.05
N LYS A 84 20.52 15.80 -19.34
CA LYS A 84 20.19 15.60 -17.92
C LYS A 84 18.79 16.12 -17.58
N GLY A 85 18.25 15.68 -16.46
CA GLY A 85 16.95 16.14 -15.97
C GLY A 85 16.64 15.66 -14.57
N LYS A 86 15.39 15.90 -14.16
CA LYS A 86 14.81 15.41 -12.90
C LYS A 86 13.66 14.48 -13.23
N ALA A 87 13.43 13.49 -12.38
CA ALA A 87 12.26 12.61 -12.48
C ALA A 87 11.90 12.06 -11.11
N TYR A 88 10.75 11.39 -11.06
CA TYR A 88 10.33 10.68 -9.87
C TYR A 88 9.58 9.40 -10.23
N PHE A 89 9.59 8.44 -9.32
CA PHE A 89 8.71 7.27 -9.36
C PHE A 89 8.20 6.95 -7.95
N THR A 90 7.13 6.15 -7.87
CA THR A 90 6.48 5.83 -6.59
C THR A 90 6.92 4.46 -6.07
N VAL A 91 7.22 4.41 -4.78
CA VAL A 91 7.59 3.19 -4.05
C VAL A 91 6.69 3.00 -2.84
N GLN A 92 6.68 1.77 -2.33
CA GLN A 92 6.06 1.41 -1.07
C GLN A 92 6.95 0.43 -0.31
N TRP A 93 6.64 0.22 0.97
CA TRP A 93 7.27 -0.82 1.78
C TRP A 93 6.97 -2.22 1.19
N ASP A 94 7.99 -3.06 1.07
CA ASP A 94 7.85 -4.45 0.66
C ASP A 94 7.28 -5.26 1.82
N ARG A 95 5.96 -5.41 1.88
CA ARG A 95 5.28 -6.15 2.96
C ARG A 95 4.85 -7.56 2.54
N TYR A 96 5.43 -8.11 1.47
CA TYR A 96 5.11 -9.49 1.07
C TYR A 96 5.74 -10.50 2.04
N SER A 97 5.18 -11.71 2.08
CA SER A 97 5.58 -12.79 3.01
C SER A 97 7.04 -13.29 2.86
N LYS A 98 7.77 -12.79 1.86
CA LYS A 98 9.20 -13.04 1.63
C LYS A 98 10.01 -11.75 1.56
N SER A 99 9.47 -10.66 2.11
CA SER A 99 10.19 -9.40 2.16
C SER A 99 11.35 -9.46 3.15
N ASN A 100 12.32 -8.56 2.95
CA ASN A 100 13.41 -8.35 3.89
C ASN A 100 13.09 -7.19 4.86
N LEU A 101 11.81 -6.80 4.97
CA LEU A 101 11.42 -5.85 6.01
C LEU A 101 11.62 -6.50 7.38
N PRO A 102 12.39 -5.88 8.29
CA PRO A 102 12.59 -6.46 9.61
C PRO A 102 11.27 -6.46 10.39
N GLU A 103 10.91 -7.60 10.96
CA GLU A 103 9.73 -7.74 11.85
C GLU A 103 9.81 -6.76 13.04
N ASN A 104 11.02 -6.49 13.54
CA ASN A 104 11.27 -5.55 14.62
C ASN A 104 11.33 -4.07 14.18
N GLY A 105 10.96 -3.76 12.95
CA GLY A 105 10.98 -2.41 12.42
C GLY A 105 12.30 -2.02 11.75
N PHE A 106 12.27 -0.90 11.02
CA PHE A 106 13.42 -0.30 10.34
C PHE A 106 13.59 1.13 10.82
N GLY A 107 14.72 1.47 11.45
CA GLY A 107 14.95 2.81 11.99
C GLY A 107 14.02 3.19 13.14
N ALA A 108 14.21 4.40 13.67
CA ALA A 108 13.34 5.02 14.68
C ALA A 108 13.09 6.49 14.32
N ILE A 109 12.05 7.12 14.86
CA ILE A 109 11.72 8.53 14.55
C ILE A 109 12.90 9.46 14.89
N GLU A 110 13.54 9.22 16.03
CA GLU A 110 14.71 9.95 16.51
C GLU A 110 16.02 9.58 15.80
N ASN A 111 16.05 8.44 15.10
CA ASN A 111 17.20 7.98 14.33
C ASN A 111 16.73 7.13 13.13
N PRO A 112 16.29 7.78 12.04
CA PRO A 112 15.75 7.09 10.89
C PRO A 112 16.77 6.14 10.26
N GLY A 113 16.30 5.01 9.76
CA GLY A 113 17.12 4.10 8.97
C GLY A 113 17.42 4.70 7.60
N LYS A 114 18.53 4.31 6.98
CA LYS A 114 18.92 4.81 5.66
C LYS A 114 18.57 3.79 4.58
N LEU A 115 17.58 4.11 3.75
CA LEU A 115 17.15 3.35 2.59
C LEU A 115 18.11 3.63 1.43
N GLN A 116 19.05 2.72 1.18
CA GLN A 116 20.13 2.91 0.22
C GLN A 116 19.72 2.50 -1.20
N PHE A 117 19.68 3.46 -2.12
CA PHE A 117 19.46 3.24 -3.53
C PHE A 117 20.80 3.00 -4.24
N GLY A 118 20.79 2.13 -5.24
CA GLY A 118 21.98 1.78 -6.01
C GLY A 118 21.72 1.70 -7.52
N GLY A 119 22.59 0.95 -8.20
CA GLY A 119 22.54 0.73 -9.65
C GLY A 119 23.53 1.64 -10.37
N CYS A 120 23.07 2.39 -11.36
CA CYS A 120 23.93 3.33 -12.10
C CYS A 120 24.21 4.62 -11.32
N GLY A 121 23.53 4.83 -10.19
CA GLY A 121 23.76 5.93 -9.25
C GLY A 121 23.66 5.44 -7.81
N ALA A 122 23.81 6.37 -6.86
CA ALA A 122 23.65 6.12 -5.44
C ALA A 122 22.86 7.25 -4.79
N GLY A 123 22.08 6.93 -3.76
CA GLY A 123 21.30 7.89 -3.00
C GLY A 123 20.72 7.23 -1.76
N SER A 124 20.23 8.03 -0.82
CA SER A 124 19.62 7.51 0.40
C SER A 124 18.39 8.31 0.78
N LEU A 125 17.37 7.62 1.28
CA LEU A 125 16.18 8.21 1.87
C LEU A 125 16.08 7.79 3.34
N ASP A 126 15.60 8.69 4.20
CA ASP A 126 15.36 8.38 5.60
C ASP A 126 14.03 7.65 5.73
N GLY A 127 14.07 6.45 6.31
CA GLY A 127 12.95 5.55 6.43
C GLY A 127 12.73 5.13 7.87
N VAL A 128 11.47 5.11 8.29
CA VAL A 128 11.03 4.51 9.55
C VAL A 128 9.92 3.53 9.25
N TYR A 129 10.14 2.26 9.54
CA TYR A 129 9.09 1.24 9.56
C TYR A 129 8.90 0.82 11.01
N SER A 130 7.75 1.10 11.60
CA SER A 130 7.47 0.66 12.96
C SER A 130 7.48 -0.88 13.01
N PRO A 131 8.00 -1.48 14.10
CA PRO A 131 7.90 -2.93 14.32
C PRO A 131 6.48 -3.41 14.10
N ASP A 132 6.38 -4.60 13.51
CA ASP A 132 5.15 -5.35 13.61
C ASP A 132 4.92 -5.64 15.11
N GLY A 133 3.68 -5.53 15.57
CA GLY A 133 3.34 -5.87 16.95
C GLY A 133 3.77 -7.32 17.24
N PRO A 134 4.10 -7.65 18.51
CA PRO A 134 4.56 -8.99 18.86
C PRO A 134 3.60 -10.04 18.29
N ALA A 135 4.16 -11.12 17.72
CA ALA A 135 3.37 -12.26 17.27
C ALA A 135 2.64 -12.84 18.48
N GLY A 136 1.35 -12.53 18.60
CA GLY A 136 0.51 -12.90 19.72
C GLY A 136 -0.47 -13.99 19.34
N ILE A 137 -0.50 -15.07 20.14
CA ILE A 137 -1.76 -15.82 20.37
C ILE A 137 -2.76 -14.91 21.11
N THR A 138 -2.25 -13.85 21.74
CA THR A 138 -2.99 -12.71 22.30
C THR A 138 -3.18 -11.67 21.20
N HIS A 139 -4.32 -11.68 20.52
CA HIS A 139 -4.69 -10.57 19.65
C HIS A 139 -4.60 -9.28 20.49
N GLU A 140 -3.78 -8.30 20.12
CA GLU A 140 -3.77 -6.96 20.72
C GLU A 140 -4.70 -6.04 19.91
N SER A 141 -5.27 -5.03 20.56
CA SER A 141 -6.14 -4.08 19.84
C SER A 141 -5.31 -3.16 18.95
N GLY A 142 -5.75 -2.92 17.71
CA GLY A 142 -5.03 -2.10 16.75
C GLY A 142 -5.92 -1.56 15.64
N LYS A 143 -5.43 -0.58 14.88
CA LYS A 143 -6.13 -0.03 13.71
C LYS A 143 -5.12 0.27 12.60
N ASN A 144 -5.42 -0.17 11.38
CA ASN A 144 -4.63 0.12 10.18
C ASN A 144 -5.52 0.61 9.05
N GLY A 145 -4.98 1.52 8.24
CA GLY A 145 -5.62 2.04 7.04
C GLY A 145 -4.98 1.48 5.76
N GLN A 146 -5.79 1.36 4.71
CA GLN A 146 -5.34 1.03 3.35
C GLN A 146 -6.11 1.85 2.31
N TYR A 147 -5.39 2.44 1.37
CA TYR A 147 -5.99 3.07 0.19
C TYR A 147 -6.23 2.03 -0.91
N PHE A 148 -7.42 2.01 -1.50
CA PHE A 148 -7.84 1.03 -2.50
C PHE A 148 -7.99 1.61 -3.92
N GLY A 149 -7.70 2.89 -4.13
CA GLY A 149 -7.86 3.53 -5.44
C GLY A 149 -9.18 4.30 -5.58
N SER A 150 -9.48 4.73 -6.81
CA SER A 150 -10.70 5.46 -7.13
C SER A 150 -11.81 4.55 -7.67
N LYS A 151 -13.06 4.95 -7.47
CA LYS A 151 -14.26 4.31 -8.02
C LYS A 151 -15.29 5.34 -8.44
N ASP A 152 -15.80 5.19 -9.66
CA ASP A 152 -16.90 6.01 -10.15
C ASP A 152 -18.25 5.39 -9.77
N VAL A 153 -19.10 6.19 -9.13
CA VAL A 153 -20.46 5.81 -8.75
C VAL A 153 -21.39 6.94 -9.14
N ASP A 154 -22.42 6.64 -9.94
CA ASP A 154 -23.45 7.59 -10.39
C ASP A 154 -22.87 8.89 -11.00
N GLY A 155 -21.78 8.78 -11.77
CA GLY A 155 -21.13 9.91 -12.45
C GLY A 155 -20.22 10.75 -11.54
N LYS A 156 -19.91 10.27 -10.33
CA LYS A 156 -18.98 10.91 -9.40
C LYS A 156 -17.85 9.97 -9.01
N THR A 157 -16.62 10.47 -9.01
CA THR A 157 -15.44 9.74 -8.55
C THR A 157 -15.29 9.82 -7.03
N TYR A 158 -15.07 8.66 -6.42
CA TYR A 158 -14.79 8.48 -5.00
C TYR A 158 -13.41 7.87 -4.82
N TYR A 159 -12.71 8.22 -3.75
CA TYR A 159 -11.41 7.65 -3.38
C TYR A 159 -11.61 6.75 -2.17
N LEU A 160 -11.32 5.46 -2.33
CA LEU A 160 -11.71 4.42 -1.39
C LEU A 160 -10.60 4.12 -0.38
N PHE A 161 -10.96 4.09 0.89
CA PHE A 161 -10.09 3.72 2.00
C PHE A 161 -10.75 2.65 2.86
N GLY A 162 -9.98 1.64 3.27
CA GLY A 162 -10.37 0.66 4.28
C GLY A 162 -9.67 0.93 5.59
N TRP A 163 -10.39 0.71 6.68
CA TRP A 163 -9.81 0.64 8.02
C TRP A 163 -10.09 -0.75 8.58
N THR A 164 -9.04 -1.47 8.95
CA THR A 164 -9.18 -2.72 9.71
C THR A 164 -8.92 -2.39 11.17
N VAL A 165 -9.85 -2.81 12.04
CA VAL A 165 -9.72 -2.69 13.49
C VAL A 165 -9.54 -4.09 14.04
N PHE A 166 -8.36 -4.33 14.61
CA PHE A 166 -8.05 -5.54 15.35
C PHE A 166 -8.55 -5.35 16.77
N VAL A 167 -9.32 -6.31 17.27
CA VAL A 167 -9.80 -6.32 18.65
C VAL A 167 -9.20 -7.52 19.35
N GLY A 168 -8.47 -7.24 20.43
CA GLY A 168 -7.87 -8.26 21.28
C GLY A 168 -8.86 -8.92 22.23
N SER A 169 -8.61 -10.18 22.60
CA SER A 169 -9.49 -10.96 23.52
C SER A 169 -8.80 -11.43 24.79
N ASP A 170 -7.71 -10.78 25.19
CA ASP A 170 -6.87 -11.07 26.36
C ASP A 170 -7.60 -11.09 27.71
N THR A 171 -8.83 -10.59 27.76
CA THR A 171 -9.67 -10.53 28.97
C THR A 171 -10.86 -11.50 28.98
N GLY A 172 -11.07 -12.29 27.92
CA GLY A 172 -12.14 -13.30 27.86
C GLY A 172 -13.56 -12.74 27.68
N THR A 173 -13.71 -11.48 27.27
CA THR A 173 -15.02 -10.90 26.95
C THR A 173 -15.31 -11.03 25.45
N SER A 174 -16.49 -11.58 25.10
CA SER A 174 -16.95 -11.74 23.71
C SER A 174 -17.67 -10.50 23.16
N ALA A 175 -17.80 -9.45 23.97
CA ALA A 175 -18.50 -8.22 23.63
C ALA A 175 -17.50 -7.06 23.57
N PHE A 176 -17.47 -6.38 22.43
CA PHE A 176 -16.70 -5.17 22.23
C PHE A 176 -17.52 -4.13 21.47
N SER A 177 -17.15 -2.86 21.61
CA SER A 177 -17.71 -1.76 20.83
C SER A 177 -16.59 -0.94 20.22
N VAL A 178 -16.67 -0.70 18.91
CA VAL A 178 -15.78 0.21 18.20
C VAL A 178 -16.55 1.49 17.91
N THR A 179 -16.01 2.63 18.35
CA THR A 179 -16.51 3.97 17.98
C THR A 179 -15.40 4.70 17.26
N ASP A 180 -15.72 5.30 16.11
CA ASP A 180 -14.74 5.94 15.24
C ASP A 180 -15.34 7.21 14.61
N ALA A 181 -14.49 8.20 14.37
CA ALA A 181 -14.86 9.46 13.74
C ALA A 181 -13.98 9.64 12.49
N PRO A 182 -14.59 9.73 11.30
CA PRO A 182 -13.80 9.89 10.08
C PRO A 182 -13.17 11.30 10.06
N PRO A 183 -11.95 11.45 9.50
CA PRO A 183 -11.36 12.76 9.29
C PRO A 183 -12.25 13.67 8.44
N GLU A 184 -12.00 14.98 8.47
CA GLU A 184 -12.71 15.94 7.63
C GLU A 184 -12.65 15.53 6.14
N GLY A 185 -13.77 15.70 5.43
CA GLY A 185 -13.92 15.29 4.03
C GLY A 185 -14.17 13.79 3.81
N HIS A 186 -13.94 12.93 4.80
CA HIS A 186 -14.19 11.49 4.70
C HIS A 186 -15.61 11.14 5.12
N LYS A 187 -16.17 10.08 4.52
CA LYS A 187 -17.49 9.54 4.86
C LYS A 187 -17.43 8.02 4.87
N PHE A 188 -18.05 7.39 5.87
CA PHE A 188 -18.24 5.95 5.86
C PHE A 188 -19.16 5.55 4.70
N ALA A 189 -18.74 4.54 3.94
CA ALA A 189 -19.61 3.90 2.97
C ALA A 189 -20.64 3.06 3.72
N CYS A 190 -21.93 3.33 3.50
CA CYS A 190 -23.04 2.56 4.09
C CYS A 190 -23.78 1.71 3.06
N ASP A 191 -23.38 1.78 1.79
CA ASP A 191 -23.97 1.04 0.68
C ASP A 191 -22.86 0.33 -0.10
N SER A 192 -23.16 -0.90 -0.54
CA SER A 192 -22.21 -1.74 -1.25
C SER A 192 -21.76 -1.19 -2.59
N LYS A 193 -22.52 -0.28 -3.21
CA LYS A 193 -22.13 0.37 -4.47
C LYS A 193 -20.82 1.17 -4.36
N TYR A 194 -20.46 1.60 -3.15
CA TYR A 194 -19.24 2.37 -2.89
C TYR A 194 -18.02 1.49 -2.57
N ILE A 195 -18.16 0.17 -2.55
CA ILE A 195 -17.08 -0.78 -2.22
C ILE A 195 -16.80 -1.65 -3.45
N ASP A 196 -15.56 -2.09 -3.62
CA ASP A 196 -15.24 -3.03 -4.70
C ASP A 196 -15.92 -4.40 -4.48
N GLY A 197 -16.35 -5.05 -5.56
CA GLY A 197 -17.08 -6.33 -5.48
C GLY A 197 -18.55 -6.25 -5.04
N ASN A 198 -19.09 -5.06 -4.74
CA ASN A 198 -20.47 -4.83 -4.24
C ASN A 198 -20.81 -5.56 -2.93
N TRP A 199 -19.82 -5.78 -2.07
CA TRP A 199 -20.02 -6.40 -0.76
C TRP A 199 -20.46 -5.39 0.30
N SER A 200 -20.81 -5.91 1.48
CA SER A 200 -21.00 -5.06 2.67
C SER A 200 -19.75 -4.18 2.90
N PRO A 201 -19.91 -2.86 3.12
CA PRO A 201 -18.80 -1.96 3.46
C PRO A 201 -18.20 -2.23 4.83
N ILE A 202 -18.85 -3.07 5.64
CA ILE A 202 -18.34 -3.55 6.90
C ILE A 202 -18.24 -5.07 6.85
N ILE A 203 -17.06 -5.55 7.22
CA ILE A 203 -16.72 -6.96 7.32
C ILE A 203 -16.26 -7.20 8.76
N LEU A 204 -16.76 -8.27 9.37
CA LEU A 204 -16.36 -8.71 10.70
C LEU A 204 -15.77 -10.11 10.61
N ASP A 205 -14.46 -10.23 10.74
CA ASP A 205 -13.79 -11.52 10.66
C ASP A 205 -13.12 -11.89 11.99
N ALA A 206 -13.13 -13.18 12.30
CA ALA A 206 -12.37 -13.75 13.40
C ALA A 206 -11.41 -14.81 12.87
N THR A 207 -10.14 -14.68 13.22
CA THR A 207 -9.14 -15.73 12.98
C THR A 207 -9.08 -16.64 14.20
N THR A 208 -9.32 -17.93 14.00
CA THR A 208 -9.07 -18.96 15.03
C THR A 208 -7.70 -19.60 14.77
N GLU A 209 -7.10 -20.20 15.81
CA GLU A 209 -5.81 -20.91 15.73
C GLU A 209 -5.77 -21.97 14.61
N ASN A 210 -6.92 -22.50 14.19
CA ASN A 210 -7.05 -23.51 13.14
C ASN A 210 -7.19 -22.91 11.71
N GLY A 211 -6.99 -21.61 11.53
CA GLY A 211 -6.92 -20.96 10.22
C GLY A 211 -8.23 -20.84 9.44
N ASN A 212 -9.35 -21.32 9.98
CA ASN A 212 -10.65 -21.15 9.35
C ASN A 212 -11.20 -19.76 9.69
N THR A 213 -11.41 -18.94 8.66
CA THR A 213 -12.01 -17.59 8.74
C THR A 213 -13.47 -17.67 8.31
N PRO A 214 -14.44 -17.77 9.24
CA PRO A 214 -15.83 -17.51 8.89
C PRO A 214 -15.99 -16.00 8.67
N THR A 215 -16.37 -15.59 7.46
CA THR A 215 -16.60 -14.18 7.14
C THR A 215 -17.89 -13.71 7.81
N ASN A 216 -17.85 -12.56 8.49
CA ASN A 216 -18.99 -11.97 9.21
C ASN A 216 -19.50 -12.73 10.44
N ALA A 217 -18.66 -13.57 11.06
CA ALA A 217 -18.98 -14.24 12.32
C ALA A 217 -17.78 -14.31 13.28
N ILE A 218 -18.04 -14.15 14.57
CA ILE A 218 -17.06 -14.46 15.62
C ILE A 218 -17.30 -15.90 16.05
N GLN A 219 -16.35 -16.79 15.75
CA GLN A 219 -16.38 -18.16 16.25
C GLN A 219 -15.47 -18.28 17.47
N ILE A 220 -16.06 -18.54 18.65
CA ILE A 220 -15.28 -18.81 19.86
C ILE A 220 -14.74 -20.25 19.84
N GLY A 221 -13.70 -20.55 20.62
CA GLY A 221 -12.99 -21.84 20.60
C GLY A 221 -13.86 -23.09 20.83
N THR A 222 -15.09 -22.93 21.33
CA THR A 222 -16.09 -24.00 21.46
C THR A 222 -16.85 -24.30 20.17
N GLY A 223 -16.59 -23.56 19.08
CA GLY A 223 -17.26 -23.69 17.78
C GLY A 223 -18.54 -22.87 17.64
N VAL A 224 -19.00 -22.19 18.70
CA VAL A 224 -20.20 -21.34 18.68
C VAL A 224 -19.95 -20.08 17.85
N GLN A 225 -20.84 -19.80 16.90
CA GLN A 225 -20.80 -18.61 16.04
C GLN A 225 -21.70 -17.51 16.60
N HIS A 226 -21.13 -16.32 16.78
CA HIS A 226 -21.86 -15.10 17.11
C HIS A 226 -21.85 -14.16 15.91
N THR A 227 -23.04 -13.72 15.50
CA THR A 227 -23.20 -12.65 14.51
C THR A 227 -23.37 -11.32 15.23
N GLY A 228 -22.69 -10.27 14.74
CA GLY A 228 -22.80 -8.93 15.30
C GLY A 228 -24.07 -8.23 14.81
N LYS A 229 -24.78 -7.53 15.71
CA LYS A 229 -25.72 -6.48 15.30
C LYS A 229 -24.94 -5.19 15.10
N HIS A 230 -24.80 -4.71 13.87
CA HIS A 230 -24.29 -3.37 13.59
C HIS A 230 -25.43 -2.36 13.55
N ASN A 231 -25.18 -1.13 14.01
CA ASN A 231 -26.15 -0.02 13.94
C ASN A 231 -26.25 0.61 12.53
N LEU A 232 -25.75 -0.08 11.51
CA LEU A 232 -25.78 0.37 10.13
C LEU A 232 -26.95 -0.23 9.36
N ILE A 233 -27.68 0.64 8.68
CA ILE A 233 -28.76 0.27 7.77
C ILE A 233 -28.12 -0.07 6.43
N LEU A 234 -27.82 -1.35 6.22
CA LEU A 234 -27.33 -1.87 4.95
C LEU A 234 -28.44 -1.85 3.89
N SER A 235 -28.06 -1.70 2.62
CA SER A 235 -28.98 -1.89 1.50
C SER A 235 -29.52 -3.33 1.47
N LYS A 236 -30.71 -3.54 0.90
CA LYS A 236 -31.34 -4.88 0.83
C LYS A 236 -30.43 -5.91 0.15
N ARG A 237 -29.69 -5.49 -0.88
CA ARG A 237 -28.71 -6.33 -1.58
C ARG A 237 -27.54 -6.74 -0.67
N ALA A 238 -26.98 -5.81 0.10
CA ALA A 238 -25.90 -6.12 1.04
C ALA A 238 -26.37 -7.07 2.16
N GLN A 239 -27.63 -6.92 2.61
CA GLN A 239 -28.28 -7.87 3.50
C GLN A 239 -28.49 -9.24 2.84
N GLU A 240 -28.77 -9.34 1.55
CA GLU A 240 -28.91 -10.64 0.88
C GLU A 240 -27.55 -11.33 0.71
N GLU A 241 -26.51 -10.60 0.30
CA GLU A 241 -25.17 -11.16 0.07
C GLU A 241 -24.49 -11.63 1.38
N GLN A 242 -24.69 -10.91 2.49
CA GLN A 242 -24.15 -11.27 3.80
C GLN A 242 -24.75 -12.60 4.34
N TRP A 243 -26.01 -12.90 4.02
CA TRP A 243 -26.74 -14.01 4.63
C TRP A 243 -26.90 -15.24 3.71
N THR A 244 -26.71 -15.09 2.40
CA THR A 244 -26.95 -16.19 1.43
C THR A 244 -25.70 -17.03 1.15
N ARG A 245 -24.48 -16.56 1.45
CA ARG A 245 -23.23 -17.27 1.13
C ARG A 245 -22.77 -18.33 2.14
N TYR A 246 -23.50 -18.55 3.24
CA TYR A 246 -23.12 -19.50 4.30
C TYR A 246 -24.17 -20.58 4.62
N MET A 247 -25.15 -20.82 3.74
CA MET A 247 -26.09 -21.95 3.84
C MET A 247 -25.96 -22.99 2.71
N LEU A 248 -24.75 -23.19 2.18
CA LEU A 248 -24.40 -24.35 1.35
C LEU A 248 -23.05 -24.93 1.78
#